data_AF-A0A2S9FSJ7-F1
#
_entry.id   AF-A0A2S9FSJ7-F1
#
_cell.length_a   1.000
_cell.length_b   1.000
_cell.length_c   1.000
_cell.angle_alpha   90.00
_cell.angle_beta   90.00
_cell.angle_gamma   90.00
#
_symmetry.space_group_name_H-M   'P 1'
#
loop_
_entity.id
_entity.type
_entity.pdbx_description
1 polymer ?
#
loop_
_entity_poly.entity_id
_entity_poly.type
_entity_poly.pdbx_seq_one_letter_code
_entity_poly.pdbx_strand_id
1 'polypeptide(L)'
;LQLSLIGGYRFGGPTDLLVETGGLTGRTTVRRLAETQKWAVAAHRVGLRHRDGEGFKLTVHVRLMHALVNHQFEKNGRWDIARWGLPINQTD
;
A
#
# COMPACT_ATOMS: atom_id res chain seq x y z
N LEU A 1 2.87 10.98 -13.23
CA LEU A 1 2.62 11.03 -11.76
C LEU A 1 1.25 11.66 -11.42
N GLN A 2 0.89 12.86 -11.92
CA GLN A 2 -0.41 13.48 -11.58
C GLN A 2 -1.65 12.66 -11.99
N LEU A 3 -1.65 12.02 -13.17
CA LEU A 3 -2.76 11.17 -13.59
C LEU A 3 -2.88 9.85 -12.79
N SER A 4 -1.78 9.31 -12.25
CA SER A 4 -1.84 8.03 -11.50
C SER A 4 -2.41 8.19 -10.09
N LEU A 5 -2.28 9.39 -9.48
CA LEU A 5 -2.88 9.67 -8.18
C LEU A 5 -4.40 9.84 -8.30
N ILE A 6 -4.88 10.60 -9.29
CA ILE A 6 -6.32 10.81 -9.51
C ILE A 6 -7.04 9.49 -9.84
N GLY A 7 -6.40 8.62 -10.62
CA GLY A 7 -6.93 7.29 -10.92
C GLY A 7 -6.99 6.39 -9.69
N GLY A 8 -5.91 6.34 -8.89
CA GLY A 8 -5.84 5.51 -7.68
C GLY A 8 -6.83 5.92 -6.59
N TYR A 9 -7.07 7.23 -6.42
CA TYR A 9 -7.98 7.76 -5.39
C TYR A 9 -9.45 7.81 -5.81
N ARG A 10 -9.80 7.31 -7.00
CA ARG A 10 -11.22 7.15 -7.41
C ARG A 10 -11.90 5.94 -6.76
N PHE A 11 -11.13 5.01 -6.22
CA PHE A 11 -11.65 3.81 -5.55
C PHE A 11 -11.68 4.04 -4.03
N GLY A 12 -12.83 3.77 -3.41
CA GLY A 12 -13.08 4.03 -1.99
C GLY A 12 -12.22 3.17 -1.06
N GLY A 13 -12.32 1.85 -1.20
CA GLY A 13 -11.65 0.88 -0.29
C GLY A 13 -10.15 1.18 -0.03
N PRO A 14 -9.29 1.23 -1.05
CA PRO A 14 -7.86 1.53 -0.84
C PRO A 14 -7.59 2.90 -0.23
N THR A 15 -8.38 3.92 -0.60
CA THR A 15 -8.21 5.29 -0.11
C THR A 15 -8.62 5.40 1.36
N ASP A 16 -9.77 4.83 1.71
CA ASP A 16 -10.29 4.79 3.08
C ASP A 16 -9.29 4.07 3.99
N LEU A 17 -8.75 2.92 3.56
CA LEU A 17 -7.74 2.19 4.32
C LEU A 17 -6.47 3.01 4.58
N LEU A 18 -6.01 3.78 3.59
CA LEU A 18 -4.84 4.64 3.74
C LEU A 18 -5.07 5.81 4.70
N VAL A 19 -6.29 6.33 4.78
CA VAL A 19 -6.68 7.33 5.78
C VAL A 19 -6.78 6.70 7.17
N GLU A 20 -7.43 5.53 7.28
CA GLU A 20 -7.63 4.81 8.54
C GLU A 20 -6.32 4.38 9.21
N THR A 21 -5.28 4.09 8.42
CA THR A 21 -3.92 3.80 8.91
C THR A 21 -3.10 5.06 9.25
N GLY A 22 -3.64 6.26 8.99
CA GLY A 22 -2.92 7.53 9.16
C GLY A 22 -1.84 7.78 8.10
N GLY A 23 -1.80 6.99 7.03
CA GLY A 23 -0.82 7.12 5.95
C GLY A 23 -1.03 8.35 5.07
N LEU A 24 -2.26 8.89 5.04
CA LEU A 24 -2.64 10.09 4.27
C LEU A 24 -3.14 11.24 5.15
N THR A 25 -2.65 11.35 6.39
CA THR A 25 -3.09 12.39 7.34
C THR A 25 -2.00 13.45 7.61
N GLY A 26 -2.28 14.70 7.24
CA GLY A 26 -1.40 15.84 7.54
C GLY A 26 0.02 15.68 7.00
N ARG A 27 1.02 15.71 7.90
CA ARG A 27 2.45 15.66 7.54
C ARG A 27 2.93 14.27 7.06
N THR A 28 2.16 13.20 7.29
CA THR A 28 2.57 11.84 6.91
C THR A 28 2.36 11.56 5.42
N THR A 29 1.42 12.27 4.77
CA THR A 29 1.06 12.08 3.36
C THR A 29 2.26 12.15 2.42
N VAL A 30 3.09 13.20 2.54
CA VAL A 30 4.26 13.39 1.67
C VAL A 30 5.27 12.26 1.84
N ARG A 31 5.49 11.83 3.09
CA ARG A 31 6.37 10.71 3.40
C ARG A 31 5.84 9.41 2.79
N ARG A 32 4.55 9.12 2.93
CA ARG A 32 3.94 7.91 2.38
C ARG A 32 4.04 7.86 0.85
N LEU A 33 3.83 8.99 0.18
CA LEU A 33 4.02 9.11 -1.27
C LEU A 33 5.48 8.84 -1.66
N ALA A 34 6.44 9.36 -0.90
CA ALA A 34 7.87 9.11 -1.12
C ALA A 34 8.23 7.63 -0.90
N GLU A 35 7.64 6.95 0.09
CA GLU A 35 7.81 5.52 0.35
C GLU A 35 7.30 4.68 -0.83
N THR A 36 6.11 4.98 -1.35
CA THR A 36 5.56 4.33 -2.55
C THR A 36 6.48 4.53 -3.76
N GLN A 37 6.94 5.76 -4.00
CA GLN A 37 7.83 6.07 -5.13
C GLN A 37 9.18 5.34 -4.99
N LYS A 38 9.74 5.27 -3.78
CA LYS A 38 10.98 4.53 -3.50
C LYS A 38 10.81 3.04 -3.86
N TRP A 39 9.73 2.41 -3.40
CA TRP A 39 9.45 1.01 -3.75
C TRP A 39 9.26 0.84 -5.25
N ALA A 40 8.48 1.69 -5.91
CA ALA A 40 8.24 1.60 -7.35
C ALA A 40 9.54 1.66 -8.17
N VAL A 41 10.45 2.58 -7.83
CA VAL A 41 11.76 2.69 -8.47
C VAL A 41 12.60 1.44 -8.22
N ALA A 42 12.65 0.94 -6.98
CA ALA A 42 13.42 -0.26 -6.65
C ALA A 42 12.86 -1.52 -7.33
N ALA A 43 11.53 -1.61 -7.50
CA ALA A 43 10.87 -2.76 -8.12
C ALA A 43 11.14 -2.88 -9.62
N HIS A 44 11.31 -1.75 -10.31
CA HIS A 44 11.61 -1.72 -11.76
C HIS A 44 13.10 -1.85 -12.08
N ARG A 45 13.98 -1.80 -11.08
CA ARG A 45 15.43 -2.00 -11.28
C ARG A 45 15.76 -3.49 -11.40
N VAL A 46 16.84 -3.79 -12.13
CA VAL A 46 17.36 -5.15 -12.36
C VAL A 46 17.56 -5.95 -11.05
N GLY A 47 17.83 -5.25 -9.94
CA GLY A 47 18.03 -5.81 -8.61
C GLY A 47 16.85 -6.58 -7.99
N LEU A 48 15.64 -6.51 -8.54
CA LEU A 48 14.48 -7.28 -8.02
C LEU A 48 14.67 -8.80 -8.17
N ARG A 49 15.42 -9.24 -9.18
CA ARG A 49 15.64 -10.68 -9.46
C ARG A 49 16.65 -11.34 -8.51
N HIS A 50 17.42 -10.53 -7.76
CA HIS A 50 18.40 -11.01 -6.81
C HIS A 50 17.80 -11.03 -5.40
N ARG A 51 17.86 -12.17 -4.71
CA ARG A 51 17.31 -12.32 -3.35
C ARG A 51 17.89 -11.29 -2.36
N ASP A 52 19.15 -10.92 -2.55
CA ASP A 52 19.82 -9.93 -1.70
C ASP A 52 19.70 -8.49 -2.22
N GLY A 53 19.08 -8.31 -3.38
CA GLY A 53 18.89 -7.01 -4.01
C GLY A 53 17.87 -6.14 -3.25
N GLU A 54 18.05 -4.83 -3.35
CA GLU A 54 17.19 -3.84 -2.69
C GLU A 54 15.71 -4.01 -3.09
N GLY A 55 15.44 -4.24 -4.37
CA GLY A 55 14.08 -4.43 -4.89
C GLY A 55 13.37 -5.64 -4.29
N PHE A 56 14.09 -6.76 -4.11
CA PHE A 56 13.54 -7.96 -3.46
C PHE A 56 13.22 -7.68 -1.99
N LYS A 57 14.19 -7.14 -1.24
CA LYS A 57 14.04 -6.81 0.20
C LYS A 57 12.88 -5.84 0.44
N LEU A 58 12.77 -4.78 -0.34
CA LEU A 58 11.67 -3.81 -0.24
C LEU A 58 10.32 -4.44 -0.59
N THR A 59 10.27 -5.30 -1.61
CA THR A 59 9.02 -5.98 -1.98
C THR A 59 8.55 -6.93 -0.89
N VAL A 60 9.46 -7.70 -0.27
CA VAL A 60 9.12 -8.55 0.89
C VAL A 60 8.62 -7.70 2.06
N HIS A 61 9.29 -6.58 2.35
CA HIS A 61 8.87 -5.66 3.41
C HIS A 61 7.46 -5.12 3.18
N VAL A 62 7.15 -4.62 1.97
CA VAL A 62 5.81 -4.11 1.62
C VAL A 62 4.76 -5.22 1.75
N ARG A 63 5.04 -6.44 1.27
CA ARG A 63 4.11 -7.57 1.39
C ARG A 63 3.84 -7.95 2.84
N LEU A 64 4.87 -7.96 3.70
CA LEU A 64 4.69 -8.23 5.12
C LEU A 64 3.88 -7.13 5.81
N MET A 65 4.16 -5.86 5.50
CA MET A 65 3.39 -4.73 6.01
C MET A 65 1.91 -4.83 5.59
N HIS A 66 1.62 -5.14 4.32
CA HIS A 66 0.25 -5.36 3.85
C HIS A 66 -0.42 -6.54 4.56
N ALA A 67 0.28 -7.65 4.81
CA ALA A 67 -0.27 -8.78 5.53
C ALA A 67 -0.68 -8.42 6.98
N LEU A 68 0.15 -7.61 7.67
CA LEU A 68 -0.17 -7.13 9.02
C LEU A 68 -1.36 -6.17 9.03
N VAL A 69 -1.42 -5.23 8.07
CA VAL A 69 -2.57 -4.32 7.93
C VAL A 69 -3.84 -5.09 7.60
N ASN A 70 -3.78 -6.02 6.65
CA ASN A 70 -4.91 -6.87 6.28
C ASN A 70 -5.45 -7.64 7.51
N HIS A 71 -4.57 -8.33 8.24
CA HIS A 71 -4.95 -9.07 9.45
C HIS A 71 -5.62 -8.19 10.51
N GLN A 72 -5.09 -6.98 10.71
CA GLN A 72 -5.65 -6.07 11.70
C GLN A 72 -7.03 -5.55 11.29
N PHE A 73 -7.21 -5.17 10.02
CA PHE A 73 -8.46 -4.59 9.52
C PHE A 73 -9.56 -5.62 9.29
N GLU A 74 -9.21 -6.87 9.00
CA GLU A 74 -10.17 -7.98 8.99
C GLU A 74 -10.83 -8.18 10.37
N LYS A 75 -10.12 -7.85 11.47
CA LYS A 75 -10.55 -8.21 12.84
C LYS A 75 -10.94 -7.04 13.73
N ASN A 76 -10.57 -5.81 13.40
CA ASN A 76 -10.74 -4.65 14.29
C ASN A 76 -12.13 -3.99 14.21
N GLY A 77 -13.01 -4.47 13.32
CA GLY A 77 -14.37 -3.94 13.14
C GLY A 77 -14.47 -2.58 12.44
N ARG A 78 -13.36 -2.01 11.95
CA ARG A 78 -13.32 -0.72 11.25
C ARG A 78 -13.47 -0.83 9.73
N TRP A 79 -13.41 -2.04 9.19
CA TRP A 79 -13.48 -2.31 7.75
C TRP A 79 -14.82 -2.95 7.36
N ASP A 80 -15.47 -2.39 6.36
CA ASP A 80 -16.72 -2.94 5.80
C ASP A 80 -16.42 -4.01 4.74
N ILE A 81 -16.28 -5.26 5.21
CA ILE A 81 -15.99 -6.41 4.34
C ILE A 81 -17.11 -6.63 3.31
N ALA A 82 -18.37 -6.40 3.68
CA ALA A 82 -19.50 -6.64 2.79
C ALA A 82 -19.50 -5.68 1.60
N ARG A 83 -19.05 -4.44 1.82
CA ARG A 83 -18.96 -3.42 0.78
C ARG A 83 -17.69 -3.50 -0.05
N TRP A 84 -16.54 -3.78 0.57
CA TRP A 84 -15.23 -3.64 -0.08
C TRP A 84 -14.49 -4.97 -0.32
N GLY A 85 -14.98 -6.09 0.21
CA GLY A 85 -14.23 -7.34 0.26
C GLY A 85 -13.16 -7.33 1.36
N LEU A 86 -12.18 -8.24 1.29
CA LEU A 86 -11.07 -8.25 2.23
C LEU A 86 -10.16 -7.02 2.03
N PRO A 87 -9.55 -6.47 3.10
CA PRO A 87 -8.62 -5.36 2.97
C PRO A 87 -7.37 -5.74 2.15
N ILE A 88 -6.93 -4.87 1.24
CA ILE A 88 -5.74 -5.11 0.40
C ILE A 88 -5.85 -6.45 -0.35
N ASN A 89 -7.02 -6.71 -0.94
CA ASN A 89 -7.22 -7.90 -1.76
C ASN A 89 -6.46 -7.77 -3.09
N GLN A 90 -6.34 -8.84 -3.87
CA GLN A 90 -5.53 -8.83 -5.10
C GLN A 90 -6.10 -7.97 -6.24
N THR A 91 -7.34 -7.49 -6.12
CA THR A 91 -7.99 -6.59 -7.08
C THR A 91 -7.68 -5.13 -6.78
N ASP A 92 -7.25 -4.81 -5.55
CA ASP A 92 -6.80 -3.48 -5.13
C ASP A 92 -5.44 -3.11 -5.74
#